data_AF-A0A0X3Y385-F1
#
_entry.id   AF-A0A0X3Y385-F1
#
_cell.length_a   1.000
_cell.length_b   1.000
_cell.length_c   1.000
_cell.angle_alpha   90.00
_cell.angle_beta   90.00
_cell.angle_gamma   90.00
#
_symmetry.space_group_name_H-M   'P 1'
#
loop_
_entity.id
_entity.type
_entity.pdbx_description
1 polymer ?
#
loop_
_entity_poly.entity_id
_entity_poly.type
_entity_poly.pdbx_seq_one_letter_code
_entity_poly.pdbx_strand_id
1 'polypeptide(L)' 'MTIGEKLKKLRGEKKTKDVAKDLGITISALSNYENDYRVPRDETKRKIANYYKKSVEEIFF' A
#
# COMPACT_ATOMS: atom_id res chain seq x y z
N MET A 1 -8.36 -9.59 -8.79
CA MET A 1 -7.28 -9.25 -7.84
C MET A 1 -7.74 -8.04 -7.06
N THR A 2 -7.76 -8.12 -5.73
CA THR A 2 -8.17 -6.99 -4.88
C THR A 2 -7.05 -5.95 -4.78
N ILE A 3 -7.35 -4.78 -4.22
CA ILE A 3 -6.34 -3.75 -3.95
C ILE A 3 -5.33 -4.29 -2.93
N GLY A 4 -5.80 -4.98 -1.89
CA GLY A 4 -4.94 -5.59 -0.88
C GLY A 4 -3.98 -6.62 -1.45
N GLU A 5 -4.46 -7.48 -2.36
CA GLU A 5 -3.60 -8.43 -3.09
C GLU A 5 -2.56 -7.72 -3.97
N LYS A 6 -2.94 -6.65 -4.69
CA LYS A 6 -1.99 -5.82 -5.45
C LYS A 6 -0.91 -5.25 -4.54
N LEU A 7 -1.29 -4.68 -3.39
CA LEU A 7 -0.36 -4.10 -2.42
C LEU A 7 0.59 -5.15 -1.83
N LYS A 8 0.08 -6.35 -1.47
CA LYS A 8 0.92 -7.48 -1.02
C LYS A 8 1.92 -7.90 -2.09
N LYS A 9 1.50 -7.96 -3.36
CA LYS A 9 2.40 -8.27 -4.47
C LYS A 9 3.47 -7.20 -4.67
N LEU A 10 3.12 -5.92 -4.59
CA LEU A 10 4.07 -4.81 -4.68
C LEU A 10 5.08 -4.83 -3.53
N ARG A 11 4.63 -5.16 -2.32
CA ARG A 11 5.51 -5.32 -1.16
C ARG A 11 6.51 -6.48 -1.35
N GLY A 12 6.07 -7.57 -1.98
CA GLY A 12 6.88 -8.75 -2.19
C GLY A 12 7.40 -9.33 -0.87
N GLU A 13 8.71 -9.55 -0.78
CA GLU A 13 9.38 -10.12 0.40
C GLU A 13 9.66 -9.10 1.51
N LYS A 14 9.45 -7.80 1.26
CA LYS A 14 9.66 -6.77 2.27
C LYS A 14 8.69 -6.99 3.44
N LYS A 15 9.15 -6.75 4.67
CA LYS A 15 8.27 -6.83 5.84
C LYS A 15 7.32 -5.63 5.85
N THR A 16 6.06 -5.85 6.22
CA THR A 16 5.04 -4.80 6.33
C THR A 16 5.52 -3.62 7.21
N LYS A 17 6.28 -3.92 8.27
CA LYS A 17 6.84 -2.88 9.15
C LYS A 17 7.79 -1.91 8.44
N ASP A 18 8.59 -2.40 7.50
CA ASP A 18 9.63 -1.61 6.85
C ASP A 18 8.97 -0.71 5.79
N VAL A 19 8.04 -1.27 5.01
CA VAL A 19 7.24 -0.50 4.04
C VAL A 19 6.35 0.53 4.72
N ALA A 20 5.71 0.18 5.84
CA ALA A 20 4.91 1.15 6.59
C ALA A 20 5.75 2.32 7.10
N LYS A 21 6.97 2.05 7.58
CA LYS A 21 7.94 3.07 8.00
C LYS A 21 8.33 3.96 6.83
N ASP A 22 8.69 3.38 5.67
CA ASP A 22 9.07 4.15 4.47
C ASP A 22 7.94 5.04 3.96
N LEU A 23 6.70 4.56 4.05
CA LEU A 23 5.50 5.31 3.65
C LEU A 23 5.05 6.35 4.69
N GLY A 24 5.64 6.36 5.89
CA GLY A 24 5.23 7.23 7.00
C GLY A 24 3.82 6.92 7.52
N ILE A 25 3.41 5.65 7.51
CA ILE A 25 2.12 5.18 8.04
C ILE A 25 2.33 4.11 9.12
N THR A 26 1.28 3.80 9.88
CA THR A 26 1.37 2.73 10.89
C THR A 26 1.37 1.36 10.22
N ILE A 27 2.00 0.38 10.87
CA ILE A 27 2.02 -1.03 10.40
C ILE A 27 0.60 -1.55 10.22
N SER A 28 -0.29 -1.22 11.17
CA SER A 28 -1.71 -1.58 11.14
C SER A 28 -2.44 -0.96 9.95
N ALA A 29 -2.11 0.27 9.57
CA ALA A 29 -2.71 0.91 8.40
C ALA A 29 -2.35 0.14 7.12
N LEU A 30 -1.06 -0.13 6.90
CA LEU A 30 -0.62 -0.91 5.73
C LEU A 30 -1.23 -2.32 5.72
N SER A 31 -1.25 -3.00 6.87
CA SER A 31 -1.88 -4.32 7.01
C SER A 31 -3.38 -4.28 6.68
N ASN A 32 -4.11 -3.25 7.13
CA ASN A 32 -5.53 -3.11 6.80
C ASN A 32 -5.75 -2.91 5.30
N TYR A 33 -4.86 -2.19 4.62
CA TYR A 33 -4.93 -1.99 3.17
C TYR A 33 -4.61 -3.29 2.42
N GLU A 34 -3.56 -4.01 2.84
CA GLU A 34 -3.13 -5.30 2.27
C GLU A 34 -4.13 -6.45 2.47
N ASN A 35 -5.07 -6.30 3.41
CA ASN A 35 -6.13 -7.28 3.69
C ASN A 35 -7.53 -6.74 3.32
N ASP A 36 -7.62 -5.66 2.55
CA ASP A 36 -8.87 -5.06 2.08
C ASP A 36 -9.86 -4.63 3.18
N TYR A 37 -9.42 -4.51 4.44
CA TYR A 37 -10.24 -4.02 5.55
C TYR A 37 -10.55 -2.52 5.44
N ARG A 38 -9.64 -1.75 4.82
CA ARG A 38 -9.80 -0.30 4.59
C ARG A 38 -9.17 0.09 3.27
N VAL A 39 -9.69 1.15 2.67
CA VAL A 39 -9.08 1.79 1.50
C VAL A 39 -8.24 3.00 1.96
N PRO A 40 -7.02 3.19 1.44
CA PRO A 40 -6.22 4.36 1.78
C PRO A 40 -6.89 5.66 1.30
N ARG A 41 -6.66 6.77 2.01
CA ARG A 41 -7.03 8.11 1.53
C ARG A 41 -6.14 8.51 0.36
N ASP A 42 -6.56 9.49 -0.45
CA ASP A 42 -5.83 9.87 -1.67
C ASP A 42 -4.40 10.35 -1.41
N GLU A 43 -4.13 10.98 -0.26
CA GLU A 43 -2.77 11.31 0.15
C GLU A 43 -1.91 10.06 0.33
N THR A 44 -2.43 9.04 1.02
CA THR A 44 -1.75 7.76 1.21
C THR A 44 -1.63 6.98 -0.10
N LYS A 45 -2.65 7.02 -0.96
CA LYS A 45 -2.56 6.42 -2.31
C LYS A 45 -1.41 7.03 -3.11
N ARG A 46 -1.27 8.35 -3.09
CA ARG A 46 -0.14 9.05 -3.73
C ARG A 46 1.21 8.66 -3.13
N LYS A 47 1.32 8.56 -1.80
CA LYS A 47 2.55 8.08 -1.13
C LYS A 47 2.93 6.66 -1.58
N ILE A 48 1.96 5.75 -1.62
CA ILE A 48 2.14 4.36 -2.07
C ILE A 48 2.55 4.31 -3.55
N ALA A 49 1.85 5.04 -4.40
CA ALA A 49 2.14 5.15 -5.84
C ALA A 49 3.57 5.65 -6.09
N ASN A 50 3.97 6.72 -5.41
CA ASN A 50 5.33 7.27 -5.50
C ASN A 50 6.39 6.28 -5.00
N TYR A 51 6.15 5.59 -3.88
CA TYR A 51 7.08 4.60 -3.32
C TYR A 51 7.34 3.44 -4.28
N TYR A 52 6.30 2.96 -4.96
CA TYR A 52 6.40 1.86 -5.92
C TYR A 52 6.66 2.30 -7.37
N LYS A 53 6.83 3.62 -7.61
CA LYS A 53 7.02 4.21 -8.96
C LYS A 53 5.94 3.80 -9.96
N LYS A 54 4.68 3.82 -9.51
CA LYS A 54 3.48 3.46 -10.28
C LYS A 54 2.45 4.58 -10.18
N SER A 55 1.45 4.60 -11.07
CA SER A 55 0.34 5.56 -10.96
C SER A 55 -0.67 5.12 -9.90
N VAL A 56 -1.48 6.07 -9.42
CA VAL A 56 -2.59 5.76 -8.52
C VAL A 56 -3.62 4.90 -9.23
N GLU A 57 -3.92 5.14 -10.52
CA GLU A 57 -4.80 4.26 -11.31
C GLU A 57 -4.30 2.83 -11.33
N GLU A 58 -3.02 2.58 -11.61
CA GLU A 58 -2.53 1.21 -11.78
C GLU A 58 -2.67 0.36 -10.49
N ILE A 59 -2.51 1.00 -9.34
CA ILE A 59 -2.59 0.34 -8.04
C ILE A 59 -4.04 0.21 -7.56
N PHE A 60 -4.84 1.27 -7.67
CA PHE A 60 -6.13 1.37 -6.97
C PHE A 60 -7.37 1.25 -7.86
N PHE A 61 -7.21 1.25 -9.19
CA PHE A 61 -8.26 1.09 -10.18
C PHE A 61 -7.92 -0.07 -11.14
#